data_AF-A0A942APN7-F1
#
_entry.id   AF-A0A942APN7-F1
#
_cell.length_a   1.000
_cell.length_b   1.000
_cell.length_c   1.000
_cell.angle_alpha   90.00
_cell.angle_beta   90.00
_cell.angle_gamma   90.00
#
_symmetry.space_group_name_H-M   'P 1'
#
loop_
_entity.id
_entity.type
_entity.pdbx_description
1 polymer ?
#
loop_
_entity_poly.entity_id
_entity_poly.type
_entity_poly.pdbx_seq_one_letter_code
_entity_poly.pdbx_strand_id
1 'polypeptide(L)'
;MININSKNYILDKYYNEHEKPTIIAKELNVDPSYITKIIKKDARYEQEKEYRTQISKENRKIAKREWIRNKRQNENDKQLFEFVKQQHIEASKELSYSFEISDLAYRKWNSSAYHRNSKGNLVIDRKLKVGSDVPKSINMNIKIPTQKYKKRYCYSI
;
A
#
# COMPACT_ATOMS: atom_id res chain seq x y z
N MET A 1 -2.85 -11.32 -61.34
CA MET A 1 -2.51 -10.09 -60.60
C MET A 1 -3.65 -9.11 -60.78
N ILE A 2 -4.47 -8.90 -59.75
CA ILE A 2 -5.53 -7.88 -59.80
C ILE A 2 -4.80 -6.54 -59.86
N ASN A 3 -4.91 -5.84 -60.99
CA ASN A 3 -4.44 -4.47 -61.14
C ASN A 3 -5.40 -3.56 -60.36
N ILE A 4 -5.30 -3.63 -59.03
CA ILE A 4 -6.05 -2.76 -58.14
C ILE A 4 -5.50 -1.36 -58.40
N ASN A 5 -6.32 -0.51 -59.00
CA ASN A 5 -6.02 0.89 -59.15
C ASN A 5 -5.72 1.44 -57.74
N SER A 6 -4.45 1.69 -57.42
CA SER A 6 -3.97 1.92 -56.05
C SER A 6 -4.73 3.06 -55.36
N LYS A 7 -5.26 4.00 -56.16
CA LYS A 7 -6.15 5.07 -55.70
C LYS A 7 -7.45 4.55 -55.09
N ASN A 8 -8.13 3.60 -55.74
CA ASN A 8 -9.41 3.07 -55.26
C ASN A 8 -9.22 2.28 -53.96
N TYR A 9 -8.12 1.52 -53.85
CA TYR A 9 -7.76 0.82 -52.61
C TYR A 9 -7.59 1.80 -51.43
N ILE A 10 -6.87 2.91 -51.66
CA ILE A 10 -6.66 3.93 -50.63
C ILE A 10 -7.99 4.55 -50.17
N LEU A 11 -8.89 4.84 -51.12
CA LEU A 11 -10.20 5.41 -50.81
C LEU A 11 -11.08 4.40 -50.06
N ASP A 12 -11.08 3.14 -50.47
CA ASP A 12 -11.83 2.05 -49.83
C ASP A 12 -11.38 1.86 -48.37
N LYS A 13 -10.07 1.69 -48.14
CA LYS A 13 -9.48 1.59 -46.79
C LYS A 13 -9.80 2.80 -45.91
N TYR A 14 -9.74 4.01 -46.45
CA TYR A 14 -9.93 5.22 -45.66
C TYR A 14 -11.40 5.51 -45.33
N TYR A 15 -12.32 5.30 -46.27
CA TYR A 15 -13.73 5.68 -46.12
C TYR A 15 -14.63 4.53 -45.66
N ASN A 16 -14.37 3.29 -46.09
CA ASN A 16 -15.19 2.14 -45.73
C ASN A 16 -14.64 1.41 -44.49
N GLU A 17 -13.32 1.22 -44.43
CA GLU A 17 -12.68 0.56 -43.27
C GLU A 17 -12.24 1.55 -42.18
N HIS A 18 -12.39 2.85 -42.43
CA HIS A 18 -12.00 3.94 -41.53
C HIS A 18 -10.55 3.87 -41.02
N GLU A 19 -9.64 3.28 -41.81
CA GLU A 19 -8.24 3.16 -41.43
C GLU A 19 -7.53 4.52 -41.37
N LYS A 20 -6.43 4.57 -40.61
CA LYS A 20 -5.59 5.77 -40.54
C LYS A 20 -4.69 5.84 -41.78
N PRO A 21 -4.45 7.03 -42.35
CA PRO A 21 -3.52 7.21 -43.46
C PRO A 21 -2.12 6.64 -43.22
N THR A 22 -1.67 6.62 -41.96
CA THR A 22 -0.37 6.05 -41.56
C THR A 22 -0.32 4.53 -41.64
N ILE A 23 -1.45 3.84 -41.49
CA ILE A 23 -1.53 2.38 -41.62
C ILE A 23 -1.54 2.03 -43.11
N ILE A 24 -2.40 2.68 -43.89
CA ILE A 24 -2.50 2.53 -45.35
C ILE A 24 -1.14 2.78 -46.02
N ALA A 25 -0.42 3.82 -45.58
CA ALA A 25 0.92 4.14 -46.08
C ALA A 25 1.93 3.02 -45.82
N LYS A 26 1.89 2.40 -44.64
CA LYS A 26 2.76 1.26 -44.28
C LYS A 26 2.43 0.02 -45.12
N GLU A 27 1.16 -0.27 -45.33
CA GLU A 27 0.72 -1.42 -46.14
C GLU A 27 1.17 -1.30 -47.60
N LEU A 28 1.04 -0.11 -48.18
CA LEU A 28 1.42 0.15 -49.57
C LEU A 28 2.90 0.51 -49.74
N ASN A 29 3.66 0.61 -48.65
CA ASN A 29 5.05 1.07 -48.62
C ASN A 29 5.26 2.40 -49.38
N VAL A 30 4.35 3.36 -49.15
CA VAL A 30 4.39 4.69 -49.76
C VAL A 30 4.45 5.77 -48.69
N ASP A 31 4.87 6.96 -49.09
CA ASP A 31 4.89 8.11 -48.19
C ASP A 31 3.46 8.51 -47.76
N PRO A 32 3.20 8.78 -46.46
CA PRO A 32 1.90 9.23 -45.98
C PRO A 32 1.36 10.49 -46.67
N SER A 33 2.22 11.38 -47.16
CA SER A 33 1.81 12.56 -47.94
C SER A 33 1.09 12.17 -49.22
N TYR A 34 1.53 11.10 -49.90
CA TYR A 34 0.87 10.60 -51.11
C TYR A 34 -0.58 10.18 -50.82
N ILE A 35 -0.78 9.43 -49.74
CA ILE A 35 -2.10 8.97 -49.27
C ILE A 35 -3.00 10.18 -48.96
N THR A 36 -2.50 11.14 -48.18
CA THR A 36 -3.29 12.32 -47.82
C THR A 36 -3.66 13.20 -49.02
N LYS A 37 -2.78 13.32 -50.02
CA LYS A 37 -3.06 14.04 -51.28
C LYS A 37 -4.20 13.38 -52.06
N ILE A 38 -4.30 12.06 -52.06
CA ILE A 38 -5.38 11.32 -52.73
C ILE A 38 -6.71 11.51 -51.99
N ILE A 39 -6.70 11.31 -50.67
CA ILE A 39 -7.90 11.39 -49.83
C ILE A 39 -8.52 12.80 -49.88
N LYS A 40 -7.70 13.85 -49.76
CA LYS A 40 -8.18 15.24 -49.76
C LYS A 40 -8.85 15.69 -51.06
N LYS A 41 -8.60 15.00 -52.17
CA LYS A 41 -9.21 15.30 -53.47
C LYS A 41 -10.62 14.71 -53.61
N ASP A 42 -11.00 13.77 -52.76
CA ASP A 42 -12.33 13.15 -52.79
C ASP A 42 -13.36 14.04 -52.09
N ALA A 43 -14.55 14.16 -52.68
CA ALA A 43 -15.62 15.02 -52.16
C ALA A 43 -16.10 14.61 -50.75
N ARG A 44 -15.95 13.33 -50.38
CA ARG A 44 -16.37 12.79 -49.07
C ARG A 44 -15.44 13.19 -47.92
N TYR A 45 -14.30 13.81 -48.21
CA TYR A 45 -13.27 14.11 -47.21
C TYR A 45 -13.76 14.95 -46.03
N GLU A 46 -14.52 16.02 -46.27
CA GLU A 46 -14.97 16.89 -45.17
C GLU A 46 -15.97 16.17 -44.24
N GLN A 47 -16.88 15.36 -44.80
CA GLN A 47 -17.82 14.55 -44.01
C GLN A 47 -17.09 13.54 -43.12
N GLU A 48 -16.14 12.81 -43.68
CA GLU A 48 -15.34 11.81 -42.94
C GLU A 48 -14.47 12.46 -41.86
N LYS A 49 -13.92 13.65 -42.14
CA LYS A 49 -13.12 14.42 -41.19
C LYS A 49 -13.97 14.89 -40.00
N GLU A 50 -15.19 15.35 -40.25
CA GLU A 50 -16.14 15.70 -39.19
C GLU A 50 -16.51 14.48 -38.35
N TYR A 51 -16.84 13.35 -38.99
CA TYR A 51 -17.13 12.09 -38.32
C TYR A 51 -15.99 11.64 -37.40
N ARG A 52 -14.75 11.60 -37.89
CA ARG A 52 -13.56 11.26 -37.10
C ARG A 52 -13.30 12.24 -35.97
N THR A 53 -13.61 13.52 -36.18
CA THR A 53 -13.48 14.55 -35.13
C THR A 53 -14.48 14.30 -33.99
N GLN A 54 -15.71 13.92 -34.31
CA GLN A 54 -16.74 13.59 -33.31
C GLN A 54 -16.35 12.34 -32.51
N ILE A 55 -15.92 11.27 -33.18
CA ILE A 55 -15.41 10.06 -32.51
C ILE A 55 -14.24 10.40 -31.59
N SER A 56 -13.28 11.21 -32.06
CA SER A 56 -12.14 11.60 -31.24
C SER A 56 -12.55 12.39 -29.99
N LYS A 57 -13.59 13.23 -30.09
CA LYS A 57 -14.14 13.96 -28.93
C LYS A 57 -14.76 12.99 -27.92
N GLU A 58 -15.55 12.02 -28.36
CA GLU A 58 -16.16 11.03 -27.48
C GLU A 58 -15.11 10.13 -26.80
N ASN A 59 -14.14 9.62 -27.57
CA ASN A 59 -13.03 8.82 -27.02
C ASN A 59 -12.22 9.61 -25.99
N ARG A 60 -12.01 10.91 -26.22
CA ARG A 60 -11.35 11.78 -25.23
C ARG A 60 -12.16 11.93 -23.94
N LYS A 61 -13.49 12.03 -24.03
CA LYS A 61 -14.36 12.06 -22.85
C LYS A 61 -14.30 10.75 -22.06
N ILE A 62 -14.27 9.60 -22.75
CA ILE A 62 -14.14 8.27 -22.13
C ILE A 62 -12.79 8.15 -21.42
N ALA A 63 -11.69 8.40 -22.14
CA ALA A 63 -10.34 8.34 -21.59
C ALA A 63 -10.15 9.27 -20.38
N LYS A 64 -10.72 10.48 -20.43
CA LYS A 64 -10.67 11.41 -19.29
C LYS A 64 -11.42 10.86 -18.08
N ARG A 65 -12.60 10.26 -18.28
CA ARG A 65 -13.39 9.64 -17.19
C ARG A 65 -12.64 8.48 -16.56
N GLU A 66 -12.07 7.59 -17.37
CA GLU A 66 -11.26 6.46 -16.89
C GLU A 66 -10.04 6.93 -16.12
N TRP A 67 -9.32 7.93 -16.62
CA TRP A 67 -8.18 8.51 -15.93
C TRP A 67 -8.54 9.08 -14.55
N ILE A 68 -9.65 9.84 -14.45
CA ILE A 68 -10.13 10.37 -13.17
C ILE A 68 -10.51 9.23 -12.21
N ARG A 69 -11.20 8.20 -12.71
CA ARG A 69 -11.59 7.04 -11.90
C ARG A 69 -10.37 6.30 -11.36
N ASN A 70 -9.40 6.00 -12.21
CA ASN A 70 -8.17 5.30 -11.82
C ASN A 70 -7.35 6.13 -10.82
N LYS A 71 -7.28 7.46 -11.02
CA LYS A 71 -6.60 8.34 -10.07
C LYS A 71 -7.23 8.29 -8.68
N ARG A 72 -8.57 8.40 -8.59
CA ARG A 72 -9.30 8.32 -7.31
C ARG A 72 -9.13 6.96 -6.64
N GLN A 73 -9.18 5.88 -7.41
CA GLN A 73 -9.01 4.53 -6.89
C GLN A 73 -7.61 4.34 -6.30
N ASN A 74 -6.57 4.78 -7.02
CA ASN A 74 -5.20 4.76 -6.52
C ASN A 74 -4.98 5.61 -5.26
N GLU A 75 -5.66 6.76 -5.14
CA GLU A 75 -5.61 7.60 -3.94
C GLU A 75 -6.30 6.92 -2.74
N ASN A 76 -7.46 6.31 -2.95
CA ASN A 76 -8.16 5.54 -1.91
C ASN A 76 -7.32 4.34 -1.45
N ASP A 77 -6.69 3.61 -2.38
CA ASP A 77 -5.85 2.45 -2.06
C ASP A 77 -4.62 2.87 -1.23
N LYS A 78 -4.03 4.04 -1.52
CA LYS A 78 -2.95 4.61 -0.71
C LYS A 78 -3.41 4.98 0.70
N GLN A 79 -4.55 5.67 0.82
CA GLN A 79 -5.11 6.03 2.14
C GLN A 79 -5.43 4.79 2.97
N LEU A 80 -6.03 3.77 2.35
CA LEU A 80 -6.33 2.49 3.01
C LEU A 80 -5.05 1.80 3.48
N PHE A 81 -4.01 1.77 2.63
CA PHE A 81 -2.72 1.20 2.99
C PHE A 81 -2.07 1.93 4.17
N GLU A 82 -2.08 3.26 4.17
CA GLU A 82 -1.55 4.08 5.27
C GLU A 82 -2.31 3.84 6.57
N PHE A 83 -3.64 3.73 6.51
CA PHE A 83 -4.49 3.43 7.66
C PHE A 83 -4.19 2.04 8.25
N VAL A 84 -4.11 1.00 7.41
CA VAL A 84 -3.77 -0.37 7.86
C VAL A 84 -2.36 -0.40 8.47
N LYS A 85 -1.41 0.33 7.88
CA LYS A 85 -0.05 0.46 8.44
C LYS A 85 -0.06 1.10 9.82
N GLN A 86 -0.86 2.14 10.04
CA GLN A 86 -1.02 2.77 11.35
C GLN A 86 -1.60 1.80 12.39
N GLN A 87 -2.66 1.06 12.04
CA GLN A 87 -3.23 0.04 12.92
C GLN A 87 -2.19 -1.02 13.31
N HIS A 88 -1.36 -1.49 12.38
CA HIS A 88 -0.30 -2.44 12.70
C HIS A 88 0.74 -1.86 13.66
N ILE A 89 1.10 -0.59 13.51
CA ILE A 89 2.03 0.10 14.41
C ILE A 89 1.42 0.22 15.81
N GLU A 90 0.15 0.61 15.91
CA GLU A 90 -0.57 0.72 17.19
C GLU A 90 -0.70 -0.63 17.88
N ALA A 91 -1.17 -1.66 17.17
CA ALA A 91 -1.24 -3.02 17.69
C ALA A 91 0.14 -3.53 18.14
N SER A 92 1.20 -3.23 17.40
CA SER A 92 2.56 -3.57 17.80
C SER A 92 2.94 -2.86 19.10
N LYS A 93 2.62 -1.57 19.26
CA LYS A 93 2.89 -0.81 20.50
C LYS A 93 2.11 -1.36 21.69
N GLU A 94 0.84 -1.69 21.50
CA GLU A 94 -0.02 -2.27 22.53
C GLU A 94 0.39 -3.68 22.92
N LEU A 95 0.96 -4.46 21.99
CA LEU A 95 1.44 -5.81 22.29
C LEU A 95 2.90 -5.80 22.76
N SER A 96 3.68 -4.77 22.42
CA SER A 96 5.09 -4.63 22.81
C SER A 96 5.26 -4.08 24.23
N TYR A 97 4.49 -4.59 25.20
CA TYR A 97 4.81 -4.34 26.60
C TYR A 97 5.97 -5.23 27.02
N SER A 98 7.18 -4.66 27.02
CA SER A 98 8.32 -5.27 27.70
C SER A 98 8.24 -4.89 29.18
N PHE A 99 8.11 -5.89 30.05
CA PHE A 99 8.26 -5.72 31.49
C PHE A 99 9.37 -6.64 31.98
N GLU A 100 10.22 -6.12 32.85
CA GLU A 100 11.14 -6.95 33.60
C GLU A 100 10.34 -7.77 34.62
N ILE A 101 10.67 -9.06 34.76
CA ILE A 101 10.03 -9.91 35.77
C ILE A 101 10.38 -9.36 37.16
N SER A 102 9.37 -8.98 37.95
CA SER A 102 9.63 -8.53 39.32
C SER A 102 10.28 -9.64 40.15
N ASP A 103 11.12 -9.27 41.12
CA ASP A 103 11.75 -10.24 42.04
C ASP A 103 10.73 -11.18 42.69
N LEU A 104 9.56 -10.65 43.07
CA LEU A 104 8.48 -11.43 43.64
C LEU A 104 7.87 -12.41 42.64
N ALA A 105 7.71 -12.00 41.38
CA ALA A 105 7.27 -12.90 40.31
C ALA A 105 8.33 -13.98 40.07
N TYR A 106 9.61 -13.63 39.93
CA TYR A 106 10.69 -14.60 39.78
C TYR A 106 10.67 -15.66 40.89
N ARG A 107 10.58 -15.23 42.15
CA ARG A 107 10.46 -16.14 43.30
C ARG A 107 9.18 -16.97 43.29
N LYS A 108 8.05 -16.44 42.80
CA LYS A 108 6.79 -17.20 42.73
C LYS A 108 6.91 -18.39 41.78
N TRP A 109 7.61 -18.20 40.66
CA TRP A 109 7.86 -19.26 39.68
C TRP A 109 8.97 -20.22 40.14
N ASN A 110 9.91 -19.75 40.97
CA ASN A 110 11.04 -20.53 41.49
C ASN A 110 10.96 -20.73 43.01
N SER A 111 9.79 -21.14 43.52
CA SER A 111 9.51 -21.13 44.96
C SER A 111 10.44 -22.01 45.79
N SER A 112 10.85 -23.17 45.25
CA SER A 112 11.74 -24.13 45.92
C SER A 112 13.18 -23.63 46.11
N ALA A 113 13.62 -22.64 45.33
CA ALA A 113 14.96 -22.10 45.43
C ALA A 113 15.14 -21.13 46.61
N TYR A 114 14.04 -20.69 47.24
CA TYR A 114 14.05 -19.68 48.30
C TYR A 114 13.58 -20.25 49.64
N HIS A 115 14.19 -19.76 50.72
CA HIS A 115 13.78 -20.04 52.09
C HIS A 115 13.64 -18.74 52.88
N ARG A 116 12.85 -18.76 53.96
CA ARG A 116 12.72 -17.61 54.87
C ARG A 116 13.89 -17.58 55.85
N ASN A 117 14.47 -16.41 56.03
CA ASN A 117 15.45 -16.17 57.08
C ASN A 117 14.77 -15.74 58.39
N SER A 118 15.57 -15.63 59.47
CA SER A 118 15.09 -15.20 60.80
C SER A 118 14.47 -13.79 60.83
N LYS A 119 14.80 -12.92 59.87
CA LYS A 119 14.24 -11.57 59.72
C LYS A 119 12.92 -11.55 58.93
N GLY A 120 12.45 -12.71 58.46
CA GLY A 120 11.24 -12.87 57.67
C GLY A 120 11.41 -12.65 56.16
N ASN A 121 12.62 -12.31 55.68
CA ASN A 121 12.93 -12.10 54.26
C ASN A 121 13.17 -13.43 53.53
N LEU A 122 12.97 -13.43 52.22
CA LEU A 122 13.27 -14.59 51.37
C LEU A 122 14.70 -14.51 50.85
N VAL A 123 15.45 -15.60 50.97
CA VAL A 123 16.85 -15.70 50.54
C VAL A 123 17.00 -16.95 49.70
N ILE A 124 17.75 -16.86 48.60
CA ILE A 124 18.03 -18.01 47.74
C ILE A 124 18.96 -19.00 48.45
N ASP A 125 18.83 -20.29 48.17
CA ASP A 125 19.76 -21.30 48.68
C ASP A 125 21.18 -21.01 48.15
N ARG A 126 22.14 -20.84 49.06
CA ARG A 126 23.55 -20.54 48.76
C ARG A 126 24.25 -21.67 48.01
N LYS A 127 23.68 -22.88 48.00
CA LYS A 127 24.18 -24.01 47.22
C LYS A 127 23.98 -23.81 45.71
N LEU A 128 23.03 -22.97 45.32
CA LEU A 128 22.73 -22.68 43.92
C LEU A 128 23.68 -21.60 43.37
N LYS A 129 24.37 -21.90 42.26
CA LYS A 129 25.10 -20.90 41.48
C LYS A 129 24.12 -20.21 40.53
N VAL A 130 23.89 -18.92 40.71
CA VAL A 130 22.94 -18.12 39.92
C VAL A 130 23.61 -16.89 39.30
N GLY A 131 23.06 -16.41 38.19
CA GLY A 131 23.50 -15.20 37.50
C GLY A 131 23.28 -13.92 38.32
N SER A 132 23.77 -12.79 37.81
CA SER A 132 23.61 -11.46 38.44
C SER A 132 22.15 -11.05 38.60
N ASP A 133 21.32 -11.39 37.61
CA ASP A 133 19.95 -10.88 37.48
C ASP A 133 18.95 -11.64 38.38
N VAL A 134 19.44 -12.67 39.09
CA VAL A 134 18.61 -13.45 40.02
C VAL A 134 18.58 -12.77 41.39
N PRO A 135 17.38 -12.47 41.94
CA PRO A 135 17.28 -11.78 43.22
C PRO A 135 17.76 -12.71 44.34
N LYS A 136 18.92 -12.40 44.93
CA LYS A 136 19.51 -13.22 46.01
C LYS A 136 18.75 -13.09 47.32
N SER A 137 18.14 -11.93 47.58
CA SER A 137 17.32 -11.67 48.75
C SER A 137 16.16 -10.75 48.43
N ILE A 138 14.96 -11.08 48.89
CA ILE A 138 13.73 -10.30 48.69
C ILE A 138 13.19 -9.90 50.06
N ASN A 139 13.03 -8.60 50.28
CA ASN A 139 12.45 -8.06 51.50
C ASN A 139 10.93 -8.33 51.50
N MET A 140 10.45 -9.01 52.54
CA MET A 140 9.02 -9.31 52.70
C MET A 140 8.30 -8.29 53.59
N ASN A 141 9.05 -7.49 54.35
CA ASN A 141 8.52 -6.47 55.26
C ASN A 141 8.35 -5.14 54.53
N ILE A 142 7.69 -5.15 53.38
CA ILE A 142 7.41 -3.95 52.59
C ILE A 142 6.20 -3.26 53.22
N LYS A 143 6.36 -2.04 53.70
CA LYS A 143 5.24 -1.19 54.10
C LYS A 143 4.48 -0.79 52.83
N ILE A 144 3.26 -1.29 52.66
CA ILE A 144 2.39 -0.85 51.56
C ILE A 144 2.10 0.64 51.79
N PRO A 145 2.40 1.55 50.84
CA PRO A 145 2.03 2.94 50.99
C PRO A 145 0.51 3.04 51.11
N THR A 146 0.03 3.73 52.14
CA THR A 146 -1.39 3.91 52.38
C THR A 146 -2.06 4.58 51.18
N GLN A 147 -3.33 4.28 50.98
CA GLN A 147 -4.15 4.60 49.79
C GLN A 147 -4.07 6.07 49.31
N LYS A 148 -3.63 7.00 50.17
CA LYS A 148 -3.39 8.43 49.87
C LYS A 148 -2.36 8.69 48.75
N TYR A 149 -1.43 7.76 48.48
CA TYR A 149 -0.36 7.96 47.49
C TYR A 149 -0.49 7.12 46.20
N LYS A 150 -1.56 6.31 46.08
CA LYS A 150 -1.73 5.35 44.97
C LYS A 150 -1.86 5.99 43.59
N LYS A 151 -2.32 7.25 43.51
CA LYS A 151 -2.58 7.99 42.25
C LYS A 151 -1.44 8.90 41.78
N ARG A 152 -0.32 9.02 42.52
CA ARG A 152 0.78 9.95 42.14
C ARG A 152 1.72 9.40 41.06
N TYR A 153 1.61 8.13 40.69
CA TYR A 153 2.41 7.48 39.65
C TYR A 153 1.56 6.97 38.47
N CYS A 154 0.41 7.59 38.22
CA CYS A 154 -0.28 7.43 36.94
C CYS A 154 0.36 8.41 35.96
N TYR A 155 1.14 7.86 35.01
CA TYR A 155 1.71 8.60 33.89
C TYR A 155 0.63 9.44 33.21
N SER A 156 0.96 10.71 32.96
CA SER A 156 0.22 11.60 32.08
C SER A 156 0.14 10.98 30.68
N ILE A 157 -1.10 10.85 30.17
CA ILE A 157 -1.39 10.70 28.74
C ILE A 157 -1.00 11.99 28.04
#